data_AF-A0AAV4VUJ1-F1
#
_entry.id   AF-A0AAV4VUJ1-F1
#
_cell.length_a   1.000
_cell.length_b   1.000
_cell.length_c   1.000
_cell.angle_alpha   90.00
_cell.angle_beta   90.00
_cell.angle_gamma   90.00
#
_symmetry.space_group_name_H-M   'P 1'
#
loop_
_entity.id
_entity.type
_entity.pdbx_description
1 polymer ?
#
loop_
_entity_poly.entity_id
_entity_poly.type
_entity_poly.pdbx_seq_one_letter_code
_entity_poly.pdbx_strand_id
1 'polypeptide(L)'
;MEFAAAVDNKYKFEYSMRNGKPFIYSISGFQNDPENEMFWFLFTPKDEMKEELHPTTKSPADIIPRDKQHLVFWYKCGSWNQ
;
A
#
# COMPACT_ATOMS: atom_id res chain seq x y z
N MET A 1 -7.69 5.87 -0.57
CA MET A 1 -7.28 5.30 -1.88
C MET A 1 -8.35 5.49 -2.93
N GLU A 2 -9.61 5.13 -2.67
CA GLU A 2 -10.72 5.27 -3.63
C GLU A 2 -10.86 6.68 -4.24
N PHE A 3 -10.73 7.72 -3.41
CA PHE A 3 -10.73 9.10 -3.91
C PHE A 3 -9.64 9.36 -4.95
N ALA A 4 -8.40 8.90 -4.71
CA ALA A 4 -7.31 9.05 -5.67
C ALA A 4 -7.59 8.29 -6.97
N ALA A 5 -8.13 7.07 -6.88
CA ALA A 5 -8.52 6.26 -8.04
C ALA A 5 -9.67 6.89 -8.85
N ALA A 6 -10.56 7.64 -8.20
CA ALA A 6 -11.64 8.37 -8.85
C ALA A 6 -11.14 9.63 -9.59
N VAL A 7 -10.04 10.22 -9.12
CA VAL A 7 -9.45 11.44 -9.70
C VAL A 7 -8.51 11.12 -10.85
N ASP A 8 -7.68 10.08 -10.74
CA ASP A 8 -6.69 9.72 -11.76
C ASP A 8 -6.56 8.19 -11.90
N ASN A 9 -6.64 7.73 -13.15
CA ASN A 9 -6.56 6.32 -13.51
C ASN A 9 -5.24 5.66 -13.08
N LYS A 10 -4.15 6.41 -12.93
CA LYS A 10 -2.88 5.87 -12.44
C LYS A 10 -2.95 5.36 -11.00
N TYR A 11 -3.97 5.76 -10.25
CA TYR A 11 -4.21 5.28 -8.88
C TYR A 11 -5.29 4.21 -8.81
N LYS A 12 -5.84 3.74 -9.93
CA LYS A 12 -6.73 2.57 -9.92
C LYS A 12 -6.02 1.39 -9.29
N PHE A 13 -6.72 0.69 -8.41
CA PHE A 13 -6.15 -0.43 -7.68
C PHE A 13 -7.15 -1.58 -7.64
N GLU A 14 -6.62 -2.80 -7.48
CA GLU A 14 -7.42 -4.00 -7.24
C GLU A 14 -7.02 -4.60 -5.90
N TYR A 15 -8.01 -5.18 -5.22
CA TYR A 15 -7.82 -5.77 -3.91
C TYR A 15 -8.63 -7.04 -3.76
N SER A 16 -8.13 -7.93 -2.90
CA SER A 16 -8.85 -9.12 -2.46
C SER A 16 -9.18 -8.98 -0.98
N MET A 17 -10.28 -9.56 -0.53
CA MET A 17 -10.60 -9.60 0.89
C MET A 17 -9.86 -10.76 1.55
N ARG A 18 -9.03 -10.48 2.55
CA ARG A 18 -8.31 -11.47 3.37
C ARG A 18 -8.59 -11.19 4.84
N ASN A 19 -9.13 -12.17 5.55
CA ASN A 19 -9.52 -12.03 6.97
C ASN A 19 -10.38 -10.77 7.23
N GLY A 20 -11.31 -10.46 6.33
CA GLY A 20 -12.20 -9.30 6.43
C GLY A 20 -11.53 -7.94 6.10
N LYS A 21 -10.28 -7.94 5.64
CA LYS A 21 -9.53 -6.71 5.32
C LYS A 21 -9.07 -6.71 3.86
N PRO A 22 -9.02 -5.54 3.20
CA PRO A 22 -8.54 -5.44 1.84
C PRO A 22 -7.02 -5.65 1.78
N PHE A 23 -6.60 -6.59 0.93
CA PHE A 23 -5.23 -6.79 0.52
C PHE A 23 -5.08 -6.29 -0.91
N ILE A 24 -4.34 -5.19 -1.10
CA ILE A 24 -4.07 -4.60 -2.40
C ILE A 24 -3.06 -5.49 -3.13
N TYR A 25 -3.40 -5.92 -4.34
CA TYR A 25 -2.51 -6.73 -5.16
C TYR A 25 -2.21 -6.13 -6.53
N SER A 26 -2.84 -4.99 -6.87
CA SER A 26 -2.62 -4.30 -8.13
C SER A 26 -2.79 -2.79 -7.96
N ILE A 27 -1.91 -2.00 -8.57
CA ILE A 27 -2.07 -0.54 -8.71
C ILE A 27 -1.64 -0.16 -10.13
N SER A 28 -2.44 0.68 -10.81
CA SER A 28 -2.25 1.06 -12.21
C SER A 28 -2.17 -0.13 -13.19
N GLY A 29 -2.78 -1.27 -12.84
CA GLY A 29 -2.69 -2.50 -13.62
C GLY A 29 -1.40 -3.31 -13.40
N PHE A 30 -0.44 -2.79 -12.62
CA PHE A 30 0.74 -3.55 -12.21
C PHE A 30 0.36 -4.44 -11.03
N GLN A 31 0.29 -5.74 -11.28
CA GLN A 31 -0.04 -6.74 -10.27
C GLN A 31 1.20 -7.18 -9.49
N ASN A 32 1.00 -7.72 -8.29
CA ASN A 32 2.03 -8.47 -7.59
C ASN A 32 2.51 -9.63 -8.46
N ASP A 33 3.81 -9.90 -8.39
CA ASP A 33 4.47 -10.98 -9.10
C ASP A 33 5.24 -11.85 -8.09
N PRO A 34 4.60 -12.90 -7.57
CA PRO A 34 5.22 -13.81 -6.61
C PRO A 34 6.42 -14.58 -7.18
N GLU A 35 6.48 -14.82 -8.49
CA GLU A 35 7.59 -15.56 -9.12
C GLU A 35 8.89 -14.76 -9.08
N ASN A 36 8.78 -13.44 -9.19
CA ASN A 36 9.90 -12.50 -9.09
C ASN A 36 10.01 -11.82 -7.71
N GLU A 37 9.24 -12.27 -6.72
CA GLU A 37 9.18 -11.70 -5.36
C GLU A 37 8.86 -10.20 -5.34
N MET A 38 8.09 -9.70 -6.31
CA MET A 38 7.73 -8.30 -6.43
C MET A 38 6.31 -8.06 -5.90
N PHE A 39 6.19 -7.17 -4.92
CA PHE A 39 4.90 -6.86 -4.31
C PHE A 39 4.72 -5.37 -4.08
N TRP A 40 3.46 -4.95 -4.00
CA TRP A 40 3.06 -3.66 -3.48
C TRP A 40 3.11 -3.66 -1.96
N PHE A 41 3.98 -2.82 -1.41
CA PHE A 41 4.09 -2.60 0.03
C PHE A 41 3.58 -1.20 0.39
N LEU A 42 2.81 -1.13 1.48
CA LEU A 42 2.41 0.15 2.05
C LEU A 42 3.50 0.63 3.01
N PHE A 43 3.92 1.87 2.82
CA PHE A 43 4.86 2.57 3.66
C PHE A 43 4.18 3.71 4.40
N THR A 44 4.41 3.75 5.71
CA THR A 44 3.85 4.77 6.61
C THR A 44 4.94 5.32 7.53
N PRO A 45 4.85 6.57 7.97
CA PRO A 45 5.78 7.09 8.97
C PRO A 45 5.60 6.32 10.29
N LYS A 46 6.72 6.05 10.97
CA LYS A 46 6.72 5.33 12.25
C LYS A 46 6.17 6.18 13.39
N ASP A 47 6.38 7.49 13.32
CA ASP A 47 6.01 8.45 14.34
C ASP A 47 5.60 9.78 13.71
N GLU A 48 4.81 10.57 14.42
CA GLU A 48 4.17 11.79 13.92
C GLU A 48 5.19 12.89 13.57
N MET A 49 6.37 12.87 14.21
CA MET A 49 7.47 13.81 13.96
C MET A 49 8.53 13.28 12.99
N LYS A 50 8.43 12.03 12.53
CA LYS A 50 9.43 11.41 11.66
C LYS A 50 8.94 11.34 10.23
N GLU A 51 9.72 11.91 9.32
CA GLU A 51 9.50 11.81 7.87
C GLU A 51 9.92 10.43 7.31
N GLU A 52 10.62 9.61 8.10
CA GLU A 52 11.09 8.30 7.66
C GLU A 52 9.93 7.31 7.50
N LEU A 53 9.79 6.81 6.26
CA LEU A 53 8.76 5.87 5.88
C LEU A 53 9.24 4.43 6.06
N HIS A 54 8.41 3.59 6.69
CA HIS A 54 8.70 2.18 6.89
C HIS A 54 7.59 1.30 6.32
N PRO A 55 7.92 0.10 5.80
CA PRO A 55 6.91 -0.82 5.35
C PRO A 55 6.06 -1.26 6.54
N THR A 56 4.75 -1.40 6.31
CA THR A 56 3.80 -1.87 7.32
C THR A 56 3.08 -3.11 6.85
N THR A 57 2.75 -3.98 7.81
CA THR A 57 1.89 -5.16 7.60
C THR A 57 0.42 -4.87 7.86
N LYS A 58 0.09 -3.64 8.30
CA LYS A 58 -1.30 -3.22 8.54
C LYS A 58 -2.06 -3.08 7.21
N SER A 59 -3.35 -3.38 7.25
CA SER A 59 -4.23 -3.11 6.12
C SER A 59 -4.31 -1.60 5.87
N PRO A 60 -4.39 -1.14 4.60
CA PRO A 60 -4.71 0.25 4.29
C PRO A 60 -6.03 0.72 4.92
N ALA A 61 -6.98 -0.18 5.19
CA ALA A 61 -8.23 0.15 5.86
C ALA A 61 -8.06 0.43 7.37
N ASP A 62 -6.97 -0.02 7.98
CA ASP A 62 -6.68 0.24 9.41
C ASP A 62 -5.89 1.54 9.62
N ILE A 63 -5.47 2.20 8.54
CA ILE A 63 -4.65 3.41 8.61
C ILE A 63 -5.57 4.62 8.52
N ILE A 64 -5.52 5.45 9.55
CA ILE A 64 -6.20 6.74 9.61
C ILE A 64 -5.20 7.80 9.14
N PRO A 65 -5.35 8.36 7.92
CA PRO A 65 -4.45 9.40 7.44
C PRO A 65 -4.60 10.66 8.27
N ARG A 66 -3.49 11.35 8.54
CA ARG A 66 -3.47 12.67 9.18
C ARG A 66 -3.12 13.76 8.19
N ASP A 67 -3.37 15.02 8.58
CA ASP A 67 -3.00 16.17 7.76
C ASP A 67 -1.50 16.14 7.41
N LYS A 68 -1.19 16.40 6.15
CA LYS A 68 0.17 16.41 5.58
C LYS A 68 0.97 15.10 5.75
N GLN A 69 0.33 14.00 6.12
CA GLN A 69 1.02 12.71 6.25
C GLN A 69 1.27 12.09 4.88
N HIS A 70 2.50 11.66 4.63
CA HIS A 70 2.85 10.92 3.41
C HIS A 70 2.60 9.42 3.60
N LEU A 71 1.77 8.86 2.72
CA LEU A 71 1.52 7.42 2.62
C LEU A 71 1.92 6.97 1.22
N VAL A 72 2.75 5.93 1.11
CA VAL A 72 3.31 5.50 -0.17
C VAL A 72 3.05 4.03 -0.38
N PHE A 73 2.48 3.68 -1.53
CA PHE A 73 2.55 2.31 -2.04
C PHE A 73 3.77 2.20 -2.96
N TRP A 74 4.63 1.23 -2.69
CA TRP A 74 5.86 1.00 -3.45
C TRP A 74 5.90 -0.43 -3.97
N TYR A 75 6.03 -0.59 -5.29
CA TYR A 75 6.28 -1.87 -5.95
C TYR A 75 7.77 -2.19 -5.92
N LYS A 76 8.17 -3.21 -5.14
CA LYS A 76 9.58 -3.59 -5.00
C LYS A 76 9.73 -5.07 -4.70
N CYS A 77 10.96 -5.55 -4.90
CA CYS A 77 11.37 -6.88 -4.47
C CYS A 77 11.38 -6.94 -2.94
N GLY A 78 10.80 -7.99 -2.39
CA GLY A 78 10.80 -8.23 -0.94
C GLY A 78 10.06 -9.50 -0.57
N SER A 79 10.61 -10.23 0.39
CA SER A 79 9.92 -11.36 1.00
C SER A 79 8.94 -10.89 2.08
N TRP A 80 7.75 -11.50 2.11
CA TRP A 80 6.84 -11.41 3.25
C TRP A 80 7.33 -12.29 4.40
N ASN A 81 8.55 -12.04 4.87
CA ASN A 81 9.14 -12.66 6.05
C ASN A 81 9.44 -11.56 7.08
N GLN A 82 8.41 -11.05 7.76
CA GLN A 82 8.55 -10.23 8.97
C GLN A 82 7.98 -10.97 10.17
#